data_AF-A0A8S1K5B5-F1
#
_entry.id   AF-A0A8S1K5B5-F1
#
_cell.length_a   1.000
_cell.length_b   1.000
_cell.length_c   1.000
_cell.angle_alpha   90.00
_cell.angle_beta   90.00
_cell.angle_gamma   90.00
#
_symmetry.space_group_name_H-M   'P 1'
#
loop_
_entity.id
_entity.type
_entity.pdbx_description
1 polymer ?
#
loop_
_entity_poly.entity_id
_entity_poly.type
_entity_poly.pdbx_seq_one_letter_code
_entity_poly.pdbx_strand_id
1 'polypeptide(L)'
;MQSEQNQEDQEQINQATEPKKYEFKFGVHKNQKDLKLQQQLNVNGGDVFSVRYDQDDQNLAIGMSEGLIHLFNQNKLIHTLEQFQTPVTALRWRPNYGLKAKGILVSANAEGHIIHWHAHSGKQLHKIVEENNSVLCLDFNFDGSLFATGGKDFCVRIYDDDIKSVQHKFQQADWGQRGHANRVFVVKFIPDQPNILISGGWDANVLIWDIREKQCVGQFYGPSLSGDSLDFSVKRQLILTGSHRTENQIQLWDWRTRKLYQEIFWTGSQSDDNRSYYIYATQFNKTNEDFIYAGSSGVHEIKLFSLKDGQAKASILGLPKSILTLDQMNTTDSLVFSGIEGIVNIFKS
;
A
#
# COMPACT_ATOMS: atom_id res chain seq x y z
N MET A 1 -37.09 6.19 -18.52
CA MET A 1 -36.82 6.83 -17.21
C MET A 1 -35.54 6.31 -16.55
N GLN A 2 -35.45 5.09 -15.98
CA GLN A 2 -34.17 4.58 -15.43
C GLN A 2 -33.09 4.24 -16.48
N SER A 3 -33.48 4.00 -17.73
CA SER A 3 -32.56 3.72 -18.84
C SER A 3 -31.97 4.97 -19.49
N GLU A 4 -32.64 6.12 -19.34
CA GLU A 4 -32.20 7.39 -19.94
C GLU A 4 -31.22 8.12 -19.00
N GLN A 5 -31.38 8.01 -17.69
CA GLN A 5 -30.39 8.50 -16.70
C GLN A 5 -29.02 7.82 -16.84
N ASN A 6 -28.98 6.52 -17.14
CA ASN A 6 -27.71 5.80 -17.39
C ASN A 6 -27.03 6.20 -18.71
N GLN A 7 -27.75 6.81 -19.67
CA GLN A 7 -27.16 7.32 -20.91
C GLN A 7 -26.68 8.77 -20.74
N GLU A 8 -27.39 9.60 -19.97
CA GLU A 8 -26.93 10.95 -19.63
C GLU A 8 -25.67 10.94 -18.74
N ASP A 9 -25.55 9.99 -17.81
CA ASP A 9 -24.31 9.78 -17.04
C ASP A 9 -23.14 9.30 -17.93
N GLN A 10 -23.41 8.53 -18.99
CA GLN A 10 -22.40 8.12 -19.98
C GLN A 10 -21.96 9.26 -20.91
N GLU A 11 -22.86 10.19 -21.24
CA GLU A 11 -22.54 11.34 -22.09
C GLU A 11 -21.81 12.46 -21.32
N GLN A 12 -22.05 12.63 -20.02
CA GLN A 12 -21.29 13.58 -19.19
C GLN A 12 -19.85 13.13 -18.88
N ILE A 13 -19.54 11.83 -18.95
CA ILE A 13 -18.17 11.30 -18.84
C ILE A 13 -17.29 11.74 -20.02
N ASN A 14 -17.88 12.08 -21.17
CA ASN A 14 -17.14 12.45 -22.38
C ASN A 14 -16.92 13.97 -22.55
N GLN A 15 -17.41 14.81 -21.65
CA GLN A 15 -16.99 16.21 -21.56
C GLN A 15 -15.87 16.37 -20.52
N ALA A 16 -14.80 15.60 -20.70
CA ALA A 16 -13.57 15.82 -19.98
C ALA A 16 -13.01 17.19 -20.35
N THR A 17 -12.95 18.09 -19.36
CA THR A 17 -11.97 19.17 -19.33
C THR A 17 -10.62 18.62 -19.79
N GLU A 18 -9.95 19.33 -20.69
CA GLU A 18 -8.64 18.91 -21.22
C GLU A 18 -7.77 18.39 -20.07
N PRO A 19 -7.22 17.16 -20.16
CA PRO A 19 -6.39 16.62 -19.10
C PRO A 19 -5.25 17.63 -18.89
N LYS A 20 -5.12 18.17 -17.66
CA LYS A 20 -3.98 19.01 -17.28
C LYS A 20 -2.72 18.23 -17.66
N LYS A 21 -2.06 18.69 -18.72
CA LYS A 21 -0.91 18.03 -19.31
C LYS A 21 0.28 18.36 -18.42
N TYR A 22 0.51 17.52 -17.41
CA TYR A 22 1.66 17.68 -16.53
C TYR A 22 2.94 17.30 -17.30
N GLU A 23 3.87 18.24 -17.43
CA GLU A 23 5.23 17.94 -17.91
C GLU A 23 6.02 17.28 -16.78
N PHE A 24 6.07 15.96 -16.79
CA PHE A 24 6.91 15.20 -15.89
C PHE A 24 8.39 15.47 -16.22
N LYS A 25 9.15 15.97 -15.24
CA LYS A 25 10.61 16.09 -15.40
C LYS A 25 11.24 14.76 -15.03
N PHE A 26 11.84 14.12 -16.01
CA PHE A 26 12.59 12.87 -15.82
C PHE A 26 14.03 13.22 -15.39
N GLY A 27 14.38 12.90 -14.16
CA GLY A 27 15.77 12.94 -13.71
C GLY A 27 16.47 11.67 -14.19
N VAL A 28 17.10 11.72 -15.36
CA VAL A 28 17.93 10.60 -15.86
C VAL A 28 19.33 10.74 -15.27
N HIS A 29 19.68 9.87 -14.31
CA HIS A 29 21.08 9.69 -13.92
C HIS A 29 21.72 8.72 -14.92
N LYS A 30 22.78 9.16 -15.60
CA LYS A 30 23.43 8.50 -16.76
C LYS A 30 23.33 6.96 -16.77
N ASN A 31 22.84 6.41 -17.89
CA ASN A 31 22.77 4.98 -18.29
C ASN A 31 21.63 4.09 -17.76
N GLN A 32 20.45 4.56 -17.33
CA GLN A 32 19.41 3.65 -16.82
C GLN A 32 17.95 3.99 -17.21
N LYS A 33 17.12 2.93 -17.20
CA LYS A 33 15.72 2.76 -17.65
C LYS A 33 14.86 4.03 -17.68
N ASP A 34 14.31 4.34 -18.86
CA ASP A 34 13.32 5.39 -19.05
C ASP A 34 11.96 4.94 -18.49
N LEU A 35 11.56 5.47 -17.33
CA LEU A 35 10.17 5.35 -16.88
C LEU A 35 9.27 6.16 -17.81
N LYS A 36 8.44 5.50 -18.60
CA LYS A 36 7.50 6.16 -19.51
C LYS A 36 6.09 6.10 -18.94
N LEU A 37 5.43 7.25 -18.88
CA LEU A 37 4.00 7.32 -18.58
C LEU A 37 3.26 6.54 -19.66
N GLN A 38 2.56 5.48 -19.27
CA GLN A 38 1.73 4.71 -20.19
C GLN A 38 0.31 5.25 -20.21
N GLN A 39 -0.24 5.50 -19.02
CA GLN A 39 -1.63 5.89 -18.88
C GLN A 39 -1.87 6.69 -17.60
N GLN A 40 -2.85 7.57 -17.68
CA GLN A 40 -3.38 8.33 -16.57
C GLN A 40 -4.87 8.02 -16.46
N LEU A 41 -5.30 7.54 -15.30
CA LEU A 41 -6.71 7.30 -14.98
C LEU A 41 -7.17 8.42 -14.06
N ASN A 42 -8.18 9.18 -14.49
CA ASN A 42 -8.87 10.12 -13.62
C ASN A 42 -10.01 9.38 -12.94
N VAL A 43 -9.97 9.27 -11.61
CA VAL A 43 -10.96 8.50 -10.86
C VAL A 43 -12.16 9.34 -10.40
N ASN A 44 -12.27 10.62 -10.82
CA ASN A 44 -13.41 11.50 -10.52
C ASN A 44 -13.88 11.48 -9.05
N GLY A 45 -12.97 11.13 -8.15
CA GLY A 45 -13.14 11.02 -6.72
C GLY A 45 -11.95 11.69 -6.03
N GLY A 46 -12.07 11.94 -4.73
CA GLY A 46 -11.06 12.66 -3.97
C GLY A 46 -9.70 11.95 -3.87
N ASP A 47 -9.06 12.03 -2.72
CA ASP A 47 -7.70 11.52 -2.57
C ASP A 47 -7.65 10.00 -2.62
N VAL A 48 -6.61 9.44 -3.24
CA VAL A 48 -6.42 8.00 -3.36
C VAL A 48 -5.49 7.52 -2.25
N PHE A 49 -6.00 6.64 -1.38
CA PHE A 49 -5.25 6.11 -0.25
C PHE A 49 -4.67 4.72 -0.50
N SER A 50 -5.26 3.94 -1.41
CA SER A 50 -4.79 2.59 -1.70
C SER A 50 -4.99 2.22 -3.16
N VAL A 51 -3.94 1.72 -3.82
CA VAL A 51 -4.01 1.15 -5.17
C VAL A 51 -3.38 -0.25 -5.17
N ARG A 52 -4.05 -1.27 -5.69
CA ARG A 52 -3.51 -2.64 -5.74
C ARG A 52 -3.86 -3.40 -6.99
N TYR A 53 -2.85 -3.97 -7.63
CA TYR A 53 -3.04 -5.01 -8.64
C TYR A 53 -3.43 -6.33 -7.98
N ASP A 54 -4.26 -7.09 -8.68
CA ASP A 54 -4.52 -8.48 -8.32
C ASP A 54 -3.32 -9.38 -8.65
N GLN A 55 -3.40 -10.64 -8.24
CA GLN A 55 -2.32 -11.60 -8.39
C GLN A 55 -1.92 -11.82 -9.86
N ASP A 56 -2.89 -11.75 -10.77
CA ASP A 56 -2.72 -12.04 -12.20
C ASP A 56 -2.48 -10.77 -13.06
N ASP A 57 -2.32 -9.60 -12.44
CA ASP A 57 -2.17 -8.27 -13.07
C ASP A 57 -3.30 -7.89 -14.03
N GLN A 58 -4.49 -8.49 -13.89
CA GLN A 58 -5.66 -8.22 -14.74
C GLN A 58 -6.54 -7.13 -14.16
N ASN A 59 -6.65 -7.07 -12.84
CA ASN A 59 -7.53 -6.15 -12.14
C ASN A 59 -6.73 -5.18 -11.27
N LEU A 60 -7.15 -3.92 -11.28
CA LEU A 60 -6.62 -2.86 -10.44
C LEU A 60 -7.74 -2.33 -9.55
N ALA A 61 -7.54 -2.37 -8.23
CA ALA A 61 -8.45 -1.79 -7.26
C ALA A 61 -7.89 -0.45 -6.74
N ILE A 62 -8.75 0.57 -6.68
CA ILE A 62 -8.40 1.92 -6.25
C ILE A 62 -9.39 2.36 -5.17
N GLY A 63 -8.89 2.71 -3.99
CA GLY A 63 -9.67 3.14 -2.82
C GLY A 63 -9.47 4.62 -2.52
N MET A 64 -10.57 5.35 -2.36
CA MET A 64 -10.60 6.81 -2.31
C MET A 64 -11.06 7.38 -0.95
N SER A 65 -10.88 8.69 -0.77
CA SER A 65 -11.29 9.46 0.41
C SER A 65 -12.79 9.47 0.65
N GLU A 66 -13.58 9.46 -0.42
CA GLU A 66 -15.04 9.48 -0.35
C GLU A 66 -15.64 8.10 -0.04
N GLY A 67 -14.78 7.08 0.13
CA GLY A 67 -15.18 5.71 0.41
C GLY A 67 -15.65 4.90 -0.79
N LEU A 68 -15.48 5.47 -1.99
CA LEU A 68 -15.62 4.77 -3.25
C LEU A 68 -14.41 3.86 -3.51
N ILE A 69 -14.68 2.70 -4.10
CA ILE A 69 -13.65 1.79 -4.62
C ILE A 69 -13.93 1.59 -6.11
N HIS A 70 -12.98 1.95 -6.96
CA HIS A 70 -13.05 1.65 -8.38
C HIS A 70 -12.26 0.39 -8.71
N LEU A 71 -12.91 -0.52 -9.42
CA LEU A 71 -12.29 -1.69 -10.00
C LEU A 71 -12.10 -1.49 -11.48
N PHE A 72 -10.87 -1.65 -11.94
CA PHE A 72 -10.52 -1.62 -13.35
C PHE A 72 -10.08 -3.01 -13.80
N ASN A 73 -10.49 -3.41 -14.99
CA ASN A 73 -9.93 -4.56 -15.70
C ASN A 73 -9.29 -4.06 -16.99
N GLN A 74 -7.99 -4.33 -17.20
CA GLN A 74 -7.24 -3.84 -18.36
C GLN A 74 -7.52 -2.35 -18.66
N ASN A 75 -7.50 -1.52 -17.61
CA ASN A 75 -7.71 -0.06 -17.65
C ASN A 75 -9.12 0.41 -18.03
N LYS A 76 -10.11 -0.49 -18.05
CA LYS A 76 -11.54 -0.13 -18.15
C LYS A 76 -12.21 -0.29 -16.79
N LEU A 77 -12.96 0.73 -16.37
CA LEU A 77 -13.76 0.67 -15.15
C LEU A 77 -14.83 -0.43 -15.32
N ILE A 78 -14.81 -1.42 -14.42
CA ILE A 78 -15.79 -2.51 -14.41
C ILE A 78 -16.84 -2.32 -13.32
N HIS A 79 -16.45 -1.82 -12.14
CA HIS A 79 -17.34 -1.61 -11.01
C HIS A 79 -16.92 -0.39 -10.20
N THR A 80 -17.91 0.32 -9.69
CA THR A 80 -17.77 1.27 -8.59
C THR A 80 -18.44 0.66 -7.38
N LEU A 81 -17.64 0.26 -6.39
CA LEU A 81 -18.14 -0.26 -5.13
C LEU A 81 -18.26 0.91 -4.16
N GLU A 82 -19.47 1.12 -3.67
CA GLU A 82 -19.74 2.16 -2.68
C GLU A 82 -20.02 1.47 -1.35
N GLN A 83 -19.38 1.97 -0.30
CA GLN A 83 -19.48 1.41 1.03
C GLN A 83 -20.10 2.42 1.99
N PHE A 84 -19.38 3.51 2.27
CA PHE A 84 -19.78 4.59 3.16
C PHE A 84 -19.06 5.87 2.71
N GLN A 85 -19.52 7.05 3.12
CA GLN A 85 -18.82 8.32 2.86
C GLN A 85 -17.60 8.51 3.78
N THR A 86 -16.75 7.48 3.88
CA THR A 86 -15.53 7.52 4.70
C THR A 86 -14.33 6.90 3.99
N PRO A 87 -13.11 7.42 4.23
CA PRO A 87 -11.92 7.02 3.47
C PRO A 87 -11.66 5.52 3.51
N VAL A 88 -11.47 4.92 2.33
CA VAL A 88 -10.94 3.55 2.19
C VAL A 88 -9.43 3.60 2.38
N THR A 89 -8.98 3.21 3.56
CA THR A 89 -7.59 3.35 4.02
C THR A 89 -6.69 2.23 3.51
N ALA A 90 -7.22 1.02 3.31
CA ALA A 90 -6.46 -0.13 2.84
C ALA A 90 -7.29 -1.04 1.92
N LEU A 91 -6.65 -1.53 0.87
CA LEU A 91 -7.17 -2.54 -0.05
C LEU A 91 -6.18 -3.71 -0.16
N ARG A 92 -6.69 -4.95 -0.17
CA ARG A 92 -5.90 -6.14 -0.49
C ARG A 92 -6.74 -7.19 -1.21
N TRP A 93 -6.16 -7.75 -2.26
CA TRP A 93 -6.69 -8.95 -2.91
C TRP A 93 -6.38 -10.18 -2.05
N ARG A 94 -7.39 -11.02 -1.81
CA ARG A 94 -7.18 -12.33 -1.19
C ARG A 94 -6.39 -13.20 -2.17
N PRO A 95 -5.27 -13.81 -1.76
CA PRO A 95 -4.57 -14.78 -2.59
C PRO A 95 -5.49 -15.94 -2.98
N ASN A 96 -5.42 -16.39 -4.23
CA ASN A 96 -6.33 -17.41 -4.76
C ASN A 96 -5.79 -18.85 -4.66
N TYR A 97 -4.70 -19.08 -3.92
CA TYR A 97 -4.02 -20.37 -3.88
C TYR A 97 -4.88 -21.45 -3.20
N GLY A 98 -5.34 -22.45 -3.95
CA GLY A 98 -6.06 -23.60 -3.40
C GLY A 98 -7.47 -23.31 -2.87
N LEU A 99 -7.97 -22.08 -3.01
CA LEU A 99 -9.27 -21.65 -2.50
C LEU A 99 -10.36 -21.69 -3.59
N LYS A 100 -11.59 -22.02 -3.17
CA LYS A 100 -12.73 -22.19 -4.09
C LYS A 100 -13.24 -20.86 -4.67
N ALA A 101 -13.23 -19.79 -3.88
CA ALA A 101 -13.69 -18.48 -4.30
C ALA A 101 -12.48 -17.65 -4.76
N LYS A 102 -12.53 -17.17 -6.01
CA LYS A 102 -11.48 -16.35 -6.61
C LYS A 102 -11.93 -14.90 -6.74
N GLY A 103 -10.96 -13.98 -6.80
CA GLY A 103 -11.24 -12.57 -7.05
C GLY A 103 -11.96 -11.89 -5.88
N ILE A 104 -11.59 -12.27 -4.66
CA ILE A 104 -12.06 -11.59 -3.45
C ILE A 104 -11.14 -10.39 -3.19
N LEU A 105 -11.74 -9.21 -3.08
CA LEU A 105 -11.07 -7.99 -2.63
C LEU A 105 -11.54 -7.67 -1.22
N VAL A 106 -10.62 -7.29 -0.33
CA VAL A 106 -10.98 -6.79 0.99
C VAL A 106 -10.62 -5.31 1.10
N SER A 107 -11.59 -4.51 1.53
CA SER A 107 -11.42 -3.11 1.87
C SER A 107 -11.48 -2.90 3.37
N ALA A 108 -10.74 -1.92 3.85
CA ALA A 108 -10.86 -1.37 5.19
C ALA A 108 -11.00 0.15 5.13
N ASN A 109 -11.73 0.73 6.09
CA ASN A 109 -11.98 2.16 6.13
C ASN A 109 -11.64 2.82 7.48
N ALA A 110 -11.72 4.15 7.50
CA ALA A 110 -11.43 4.98 8.68
C ALA A 110 -12.43 4.81 9.86
N GLU A 111 -13.54 4.10 9.67
CA GLU A 111 -14.55 3.81 10.71
C GLU A 111 -14.53 2.35 11.18
N GLY A 112 -13.54 1.58 10.74
CA GLY A 112 -13.34 0.21 11.21
C GLY A 112 -14.18 -0.83 10.48
N HIS A 113 -14.81 -0.47 9.38
CA HIS A 113 -15.49 -1.43 8.51
C HIS A 113 -14.49 -2.14 7.61
N ILE A 114 -14.51 -3.47 7.67
CA ILE A 114 -13.76 -4.36 6.79
C ILE A 114 -14.76 -5.11 5.94
N ILE A 115 -14.67 -4.99 4.62
CA ILE A 115 -15.66 -5.57 3.70
C ILE A 115 -14.98 -6.46 2.67
N HIS A 116 -15.51 -7.67 2.51
CA HIS A 116 -15.14 -8.61 1.46
C HIS A 116 -16.06 -8.43 0.26
N TRP A 117 -15.46 -8.22 -0.89
CA TRP A 117 -16.14 -8.01 -2.17
C TRP A 117 -15.81 -9.13 -3.13
N HIS A 118 -16.81 -9.57 -3.88
CA HIS A 118 -16.57 -10.38 -5.07
C HIS A 118 -16.32 -9.44 -6.26
N ALA A 119 -15.05 -9.30 -6.67
CA ALA A 119 -14.63 -8.26 -7.61
C ALA A 119 -15.31 -8.35 -8.97
N HIS A 120 -15.58 -9.55 -9.47
CA HIS A 120 -16.25 -9.74 -10.77
C HIS A 120 -17.71 -9.33 -10.76
N SER A 121 -18.43 -9.54 -9.65
CA SER A 121 -19.86 -9.23 -9.56
C SER A 121 -20.16 -7.91 -8.87
N GLY A 122 -19.14 -7.25 -8.29
CA GLY A 122 -19.28 -6.06 -7.46
C GLY A 122 -20.11 -6.28 -6.18
N LYS A 123 -20.34 -7.54 -5.78
CA LYS A 123 -21.22 -7.83 -4.64
C LYS A 123 -20.44 -7.82 -3.34
N GLN A 124 -20.99 -7.18 -2.33
CA GLN A 124 -20.57 -7.35 -0.94
C GLN A 124 -20.88 -8.78 -0.49
N LEU A 125 -19.86 -9.50 -0.02
CA LEU A 125 -19.98 -10.87 0.50
C LEU A 125 -20.09 -10.90 2.03
N HIS A 126 -19.24 -10.14 2.71
CA HIS A 126 -19.16 -10.14 4.17
C HIS A 126 -18.74 -8.77 4.69
N LYS A 127 -19.18 -8.42 5.91
CA LYS A 127 -18.82 -7.19 6.61
C LYS A 127 -18.42 -7.51 8.05
N ILE A 128 -17.26 -7.00 8.45
CA ILE A 128 -16.74 -7.02 9.83
C ILE A 128 -16.66 -5.57 10.31
N VAL A 129 -16.93 -5.34 11.60
CA VAL A 129 -16.84 -4.01 12.21
C VAL A 129 -15.92 -4.06 13.42
N GLU A 130 -14.86 -3.27 13.37
CA GLU A 130 -14.01 -2.97 14.53
C GLU A 130 -14.51 -1.72 15.23
N GLU A 131 -15.30 -1.90 16.28
CA GLU A 131 -15.89 -0.77 17.02
C GLU A 131 -14.82 0.18 17.55
N ASN A 132 -15.07 1.49 17.36
CA ASN A 132 -14.20 2.59 17.81
C ASN A 132 -12.76 2.53 17.28
N ASN A 133 -12.52 1.82 16.16
CA ASN A 133 -11.22 1.78 15.51
C ASN A 133 -11.26 2.38 14.12
N SER A 134 -10.20 3.09 13.74
CA SER A 134 -9.92 3.38 12.33
C SER A 134 -8.93 2.34 11.86
N VAL A 135 -9.34 1.44 10.98
CA VAL A 135 -8.41 0.44 10.41
C VAL A 135 -7.57 1.16 9.37
N LEU A 136 -6.25 1.07 9.48
CA LEU A 136 -5.30 1.82 8.65
C LEU A 136 -4.47 0.92 7.74
N CYS A 137 -4.40 -0.37 8.08
CA CYS A 137 -3.69 -1.36 7.29
C CYS A 137 -4.39 -2.72 7.32
N LEU A 138 -4.17 -3.47 6.26
CA LEU A 138 -4.70 -4.81 6.07
C LEU A 138 -3.71 -5.61 5.21
N ASP A 139 -3.51 -6.88 5.52
CA ASP A 139 -2.71 -7.81 4.71
C ASP A 139 -3.16 -9.27 4.88
N PHE A 140 -2.93 -10.08 3.86
CA PHE A 140 -3.24 -11.52 3.86
C PHE A 140 -1.97 -12.33 4.03
N ASN A 141 -2.08 -13.48 4.68
CA ASN A 141 -1.04 -14.50 4.60
C ASN A 141 -1.00 -15.14 3.20
N PHE A 142 0.07 -15.86 2.90
CA PHE A 142 0.32 -16.37 1.55
C PHE A 142 -0.81 -17.23 0.96
N ASP A 143 -1.44 -18.08 1.78
CA ASP A 143 -2.54 -18.95 1.33
C ASP A 143 -3.93 -18.30 1.40
N GLY A 144 -4.04 -17.08 1.93
CA GLY A 144 -5.31 -16.36 2.07
C GLY A 144 -6.26 -16.97 3.11
N SER A 145 -5.77 -17.84 4.00
CA SER A 145 -6.56 -18.38 5.13
C SER A 145 -6.66 -17.40 6.30
N LEU A 146 -5.67 -16.54 6.46
CA LEU A 146 -5.63 -15.52 7.51
C LEU A 146 -5.47 -14.13 6.89
N PHE A 147 -6.08 -13.14 7.53
CA PHE A 147 -5.74 -11.74 7.29
C PHE A 147 -5.54 -11.01 8.59
N ALA A 148 -4.77 -9.94 8.53
CA ALA A 148 -4.43 -9.12 9.67
C ALA A 148 -4.84 -7.68 9.44
N THR A 149 -5.24 -7.00 10.50
CA THR A 149 -5.54 -5.56 10.48
C THR A 149 -4.79 -4.85 11.60
N GLY A 150 -4.54 -3.57 11.39
CA GLY A 150 -3.99 -2.65 12.39
C GLY A 150 -4.57 -1.26 12.21
N GLY A 151 -4.66 -0.51 13.30
CA GLY A 151 -5.36 0.77 13.27
C GLY A 151 -5.01 1.74 14.39
N LYS A 152 -5.97 2.66 14.63
CA LYS A 152 -5.87 3.76 15.59
C LYS A 152 -5.86 3.31 17.05
N ASP A 153 -6.37 2.13 17.35
CA ASP A 153 -6.46 1.56 18.71
C ASP A 153 -5.21 0.78 19.15
N PHE A 154 -4.15 0.83 18.34
CA PHE A 154 -2.83 0.24 18.60
C PHE A 154 -2.82 -1.30 18.64
N CYS A 155 -3.94 -1.93 18.28
CA CYS A 155 -4.06 -3.37 18.25
C CYS A 155 -3.79 -3.91 16.85
N VAL A 156 -3.10 -5.04 16.78
CA VAL A 156 -3.02 -5.87 15.57
C VAL A 156 -3.95 -7.07 15.77
N ARG A 157 -4.91 -7.24 14.87
CA ARG A 157 -5.89 -8.34 14.92
C ARG A 157 -5.62 -9.33 13.82
N ILE A 158 -5.69 -10.62 14.13
CA ILE A 158 -5.59 -11.72 13.18
C ILE A 158 -6.96 -12.35 13.07
N TYR A 159 -7.43 -12.47 11.84
CA TYR A 159 -8.71 -13.05 11.49
C TYR A 159 -8.51 -14.36 10.75
N ASP A 160 -9.36 -15.31 11.07
CA ASP A 160 -9.61 -16.45 10.20
C ASP A 160 -10.51 -15.96 9.05
N ASP A 161 -10.05 -16.08 7.80
CA ASP A 161 -10.83 -15.62 6.66
C ASP A 161 -12.05 -16.51 6.44
N ASP A 162 -11.99 -17.82 6.64
CA ASP A 162 -13.13 -18.69 6.35
C ASP A 162 -14.27 -18.50 7.36
N ILE A 163 -13.94 -18.27 8.64
CA ILE A 163 -14.90 -18.04 9.73
C ILE A 163 -15.25 -16.53 9.84
N LYS A 164 -14.43 -15.64 9.28
CA LYS A 164 -14.57 -14.18 9.35
C LYS A 164 -14.61 -13.63 10.77
N SER A 165 -13.83 -14.23 11.67
CA SER A 165 -13.79 -13.90 13.10
C SER A 165 -12.36 -13.70 13.59
N VAL A 166 -12.21 -12.91 14.66
CA VAL A 166 -10.89 -12.65 15.27
C VAL A 166 -10.39 -13.92 15.95
N GLN A 167 -9.25 -14.42 15.49
CA GLN A 167 -8.53 -15.53 16.11
C GLN A 167 -7.58 -15.05 17.22
N HIS A 168 -6.85 -13.96 16.96
CA HIS A 168 -5.87 -13.40 17.89
C HIS A 168 -5.90 -11.87 17.90
N LYS A 169 -5.59 -11.29 19.06
CA LYS A 169 -5.39 -9.85 19.24
C LYS A 169 -4.04 -9.63 19.90
N PHE A 170 -3.22 -8.80 19.28
CA PHE A 170 -1.95 -8.35 19.82
C PHE A 170 -2.08 -6.89 20.23
N GLN A 171 -1.93 -6.64 21.52
CA GLN A 171 -1.97 -5.31 22.10
C GLN A 171 -0.92 -5.23 23.20
N GLN A 172 -0.48 -4.02 23.52
CA GLN A 172 0.32 -3.80 24.71
C GLN A 172 -0.49 -4.20 25.96
N ALA A 173 0.05 -5.10 26.77
CA ALA A 173 -0.50 -5.48 28.06
C ALA A 173 0.57 -5.39 29.14
N ASP A 174 0.15 -5.40 30.42
CA ASP A 174 1.09 -5.28 31.54
C ASP A 174 2.04 -6.49 31.62
N TRP A 175 3.31 -6.17 31.93
CA TRP A 175 4.48 -7.04 32.12
C TRP A 175 4.55 -8.28 31.19
N GLY A 176 5.27 -8.13 30.08
CA GLY A 176 5.76 -9.26 29.25
C GLY A 176 5.23 -9.27 27.82
N GLN A 177 4.07 -8.66 27.55
CA GLN A 177 3.53 -8.54 26.19
C GLN A 177 3.89 -7.20 25.56
N ARG A 178 4.82 -7.26 24.61
CA ARG A 178 5.16 -6.09 23.79
C ARG A 178 4.05 -5.87 22.76
N GLY A 179 3.62 -4.63 22.62
CA GLY A 179 2.68 -4.20 21.59
C GLY A 179 2.89 -2.74 21.23
N HIS A 180 2.12 -2.28 20.25
CA HIS A 180 2.24 -0.91 19.77
C HIS A 180 1.73 0.08 20.81
N ALA A 181 2.45 1.20 20.93
CA ALA A 181 2.10 2.31 21.83
C ALA A 181 1.45 3.49 21.07
N ASN A 182 1.30 3.37 19.75
CA ASN A 182 0.69 4.36 18.88
C ASN A 182 0.06 3.68 17.65
N ARG A 183 -0.57 4.47 16.77
CA ARG A 183 -1.32 3.98 15.60
C ARG A 183 -0.47 3.05 14.75
N VAL A 184 -1.04 1.90 14.41
CA VAL A 184 -0.44 0.93 13.50
C VAL A 184 -0.81 1.30 12.08
N PHE A 185 0.18 1.63 11.26
CA PHE A 185 -0.02 2.06 9.89
C PHE A 185 0.26 0.98 8.86
N VAL A 186 0.99 -0.07 9.25
CA VAL A 186 1.31 -1.15 8.35
C VAL A 186 1.33 -2.49 9.07
N VAL A 187 0.82 -3.49 8.39
CA VAL A 187 0.94 -4.90 8.72
C VAL A 187 1.28 -5.62 7.42
N LYS A 188 2.24 -6.56 7.48
CA LYS A 188 2.63 -7.40 6.36
C LYS A 188 2.87 -8.83 6.82
N PHE A 189 2.26 -9.79 6.15
CA PHE A 189 2.65 -11.19 6.33
C PHE A 189 3.95 -11.48 5.60
N ILE A 190 4.71 -12.43 6.14
CA ILE A 190 5.91 -12.91 5.46
C ILE A 190 5.51 -14.04 4.50
N PRO A 191 5.75 -13.92 3.18
CA PRO A 191 5.21 -14.86 2.19
C PRO A 191 5.65 -16.32 2.38
N ASP A 192 6.84 -16.57 2.91
CA ASP A 192 7.37 -17.93 3.15
C ASP A 192 7.03 -18.50 4.55
N GLN A 193 6.37 -17.69 5.39
CA GLN A 193 6.09 -18.00 6.79
C GLN A 193 4.64 -17.63 7.14
N PRO A 194 3.68 -18.54 6.98
CA PRO A 194 2.25 -18.22 7.06
C PRO A 194 1.78 -17.74 8.44
N ASN A 195 2.57 -17.99 9.49
CA ASN A 195 2.26 -17.62 10.87
C ASN A 195 2.99 -16.36 11.35
N ILE A 196 3.86 -15.79 10.52
CA ILE A 196 4.71 -14.67 10.91
C ILE A 196 4.26 -13.42 10.16
N LEU A 197 4.14 -12.33 10.92
CA LEU A 197 3.82 -11.03 10.37
C LEU A 197 4.65 -9.94 11.05
N ILE A 198 4.80 -8.84 10.32
CA ILE A 198 5.51 -7.65 10.75
C ILE A 198 4.50 -6.51 10.79
N SER A 199 4.53 -5.71 11.85
CA SER A 199 3.74 -4.50 11.94
C SER A 199 4.59 -3.31 12.35
N GLY A 200 4.14 -2.12 11.98
CA GLY A 200 4.80 -0.89 12.39
C GLY A 200 3.88 0.32 12.34
N GLY A 201 4.32 1.38 13.01
CA GLY A 201 3.51 2.58 13.18
C GLY A 201 4.31 3.79 13.64
N TRP A 202 3.61 4.75 14.23
CA TRP A 202 4.17 6.02 14.71
C TRP A 202 4.91 5.91 16.05
N ASP A 203 4.90 4.76 16.70
CA ASP A 203 5.70 4.51 17.91
C ASP A 203 7.17 4.22 17.60
N ALA A 204 7.54 4.22 16.32
CA ALA A 204 8.87 3.89 15.79
C ALA A 204 9.37 2.48 16.14
N ASN A 205 8.44 1.60 16.52
CA ASN A 205 8.70 0.18 16.70
C ASN A 205 8.23 -0.57 15.47
N VAL A 206 9.07 -1.47 15.00
CA VAL A 206 8.65 -2.54 14.09
C VAL A 206 8.63 -3.82 14.88
N LEU A 207 7.44 -4.40 15.01
CA LEU A 207 7.18 -5.58 15.81
C LEU A 207 6.99 -6.79 14.90
N ILE A 208 7.56 -7.91 15.32
CA ILE A 208 7.46 -9.20 14.65
C ILE A 208 6.63 -10.12 15.53
N TRP A 209 5.56 -10.65 14.96
CA TRP A 209 4.60 -11.49 15.66
C TRP A 209 4.67 -12.91 15.13
N ASP A 210 4.59 -13.87 16.04
CA ASP A 210 4.30 -15.26 15.69
C ASP A 210 2.92 -15.62 16.22
N ILE A 211 2.02 -15.97 15.30
CA ILE A 211 0.65 -16.35 15.60
C ILE A 211 0.59 -17.58 16.52
N ARG A 212 1.58 -18.49 16.42
CA ARG A 212 1.64 -19.72 17.22
C ARG A 212 2.02 -19.43 18.67
N GLU A 213 2.99 -18.53 18.86
CA GLU A 213 3.47 -18.09 20.17
C GLU A 213 2.51 -17.10 20.83
N LYS A 214 1.58 -16.52 20.05
CA LYS A 214 0.59 -15.53 20.48
C LYS A 214 1.23 -14.29 21.14
N GLN A 215 2.46 -13.98 20.76
CA GLN A 215 3.22 -12.85 21.31
C GLN A 215 4.22 -12.29 20.30
N CYS A 216 4.77 -11.13 20.64
CA CYS A 216 5.88 -10.53 19.91
C CYS A 216 7.15 -11.38 20.10
N VAL A 217 7.73 -11.86 19.01
CA VAL A 217 8.96 -12.68 19.01
C VAL A 217 10.22 -11.89 18.65
N GLY A 218 10.04 -10.66 18.17
CA GLY A 218 11.15 -9.79 17.80
C GLY A 218 10.71 -8.36 17.60
N GLN A 219 11.66 -7.44 17.77
CA GLN A 219 11.45 -6.04 17.42
C GLN A 219 12.76 -5.40 17.02
N PHE A 220 12.64 -4.29 16.30
CA PHE A 220 13.70 -3.31 16.14
C PHE A 220 13.11 -1.90 16.18
N TYR A 221 13.95 -0.95 16.58
CA TYR A 221 13.56 0.44 16.80
C TYR A 221 14.28 1.34 15.79
N GLY A 222 13.61 2.39 15.34
CA GLY A 222 14.23 3.40 14.47
C GLY A 222 13.25 4.03 13.49
N PRO A 223 12.64 3.24 12.59
CA PRO A 223 11.78 3.79 11.55
C PRO A 223 10.39 4.13 12.11
N SER A 224 9.93 5.36 11.87
CA SER A 224 8.57 5.78 12.19
C SER A 224 7.71 5.63 10.95
N LEU A 225 6.87 4.58 10.90
CA LEU A 225 6.17 4.21 9.69
C LEU A 225 4.83 4.93 9.56
N SER A 226 4.52 5.36 8.35
CA SER A 226 3.23 5.93 7.96
C SER A 226 2.81 5.40 6.60
N GLY A 227 1.52 5.14 6.39
CA GLY A 227 1.04 4.59 5.12
C GLY A 227 1.63 3.20 4.81
N ASP A 228 1.72 2.88 3.52
CA ASP A 228 2.20 1.58 3.02
C ASP A 228 3.73 1.57 2.84
N SER A 229 4.44 1.87 3.92
CA SER A 229 5.89 2.08 3.96
C SER A 229 6.68 0.89 4.51
N LEU A 230 6.15 -0.32 4.40
CA LEU A 230 6.86 -1.55 4.79
C LEU A 230 6.65 -2.64 3.76
N ASP A 231 7.75 -3.30 3.39
CA ASP A 231 7.74 -4.44 2.48
C ASP A 231 8.79 -5.49 2.85
N PHE A 232 8.62 -6.72 2.37
CA PHE A 232 9.50 -7.85 2.69
C PHE A 232 10.00 -8.55 1.43
N SER A 233 11.32 -8.78 1.37
CA SER A 233 11.98 -9.55 0.32
C SER A 233 12.33 -10.94 0.82
N VAL A 234 11.70 -11.97 0.25
CA VAL A 234 12.02 -13.39 0.55
C VAL A 234 13.39 -13.75 0.00
N LYS A 235 13.73 -13.31 -1.22
CA LYS A 235 14.99 -13.67 -1.87
C LYS A 235 16.20 -13.08 -1.13
N ARG A 236 16.09 -11.85 -0.63
CA ARG A 236 17.18 -11.16 0.09
C ARG A 236 17.11 -11.32 1.60
N GLN A 237 15.97 -11.77 2.13
CA GLN A 237 15.69 -11.85 3.57
C GLN A 237 15.83 -10.47 4.23
N LEU A 238 15.32 -9.43 3.56
CA LEU A 238 15.37 -8.04 4.01
C LEU A 238 13.98 -7.47 4.23
N ILE A 239 13.85 -6.63 5.26
CA ILE A 239 12.69 -5.76 5.48
C ILE A 239 13.05 -4.38 4.97
N LEU A 240 12.20 -3.83 4.09
CA LEU A 240 12.26 -2.44 3.65
C LEU A 240 11.33 -1.60 4.51
N THR A 241 11.83 -0.48 5.00
CA THR A 241 11.05 0.48 5.78
C THR A 241 11.24 1.90 5.26
N GLY A 242 10.13 2.60 5.04
CA GLY A 242 10.05 4.01 4.72
C GLY A 242 9.64 4.82 5.94
N SER A 243 10.47 5.76 6.37
CA SER A 243 10.27 6.55 7.59
C SER A 243 9.62 7.89 7.28
N HIS A 244 8.67 8.28 8.13
CA HIS A 244 8.11 9.64 8.23
C HIS A 244 8.99 10.52 9.13
N ARG A 245 10.31 10.45 8.95
CA ARG A 245 11.30 11.30 9.63
C ARG A 245 12.11 12.06 8.60
N THR A 246 12.67 13.19 9.02
CA THR A 246 13.59 13.97 8.19
C THR A 246 14.91 13.24 7.96
N GLU A 247 15.28 12.35 8.87
CA GLU A 247 16.49 11.52 8.82
C GLU A 247 16.12 10.04 8.63
N ASN A 248 17.06 9.28 8.07
CA ASN A 248 16.98 7.84 7.86
C ASN A 248 15.68 7.43 7.14
N GLN A 249 15.47 8.01 5.95
CA GLN A 249 14.19 7.95 5.24
C GLN A 249 13.89 6.55 4.74
N ILE A 250 14.88 5.85 4.19
CA ILE A 250 14.74 4.49 3.72
C ILE A 250 15.79 3.64 4.44
N GLN A 251 15.31 2.60 5.12
CA GLN A 251 16.17 1.68 5.86
C GLN A 251 15.86 0.26 5.44
N LEU A 252 16.91 -0.54 5.30
CA LEU A 252 16.86 -1.97 5.04
C LEU A 252 17.37 -2.70 6.26
N TRP A 253 16.60 -3.69 6.71
CA TRP A 253 16.91 -4.46 7.90
C TRP A 253 17.05 -5.93 7.54
N ASP A 254 18.07 -6.58 8.07
CA ASP A 254 18.20 -8.03 7.96
C ASP A 254 17.14 -8.70 8.83
N TRP A 255 16.30 -9.52 8.21
CA TRP A 255 15.18 -10.22 8.86
C TRP A 255 15.65 -11.09 10.04
N ARG A 256 16.74 -11.84 9.85
CA ARG A 256 17.21 -12.84 10.83
C ARG A 256 17.90 -12.19 12.00
N THR A 257 18.76 -11.21 11.72
CA THR A 257 19.57 -10.56 12.76
C THR A 257 18.85 -9.38 13.41
N ARG A 258 17.85 -8.81 12.72
CA ARG A 258 17.11 -7.59 13.10
C ARG A 258 18.03 -6.38 13.23
N LYS A 259 19.14 -6.39 12.48
CA LYS A 259 20.10 -5.30 12.41
C LYS A 259 19.90 -4.51 11.12
N LEU A 260 20.19 -3.23 11.20
CA LEU A 260 20.23 -2.35 10.04
C LEU A 260 21.29 -2.88 9.06
N TYR A 261 20.85 -3.21 7.85
CA TYR A 261 21.69 -3.69 6.75
C TYR A 261 22.23 -2.50 5.95
N GLN A 262 21.37 -1.56 5.58
CA GLN A 262 21.73 -0.41 4.76
C GLN A 262 20.74 0.74 4.95
N GLU A 263 21.26 1.97 4.91
CA GLU A 263 20.46 3.18 4.81
C GLU A 263 20.59 3.75 3.40
N ILE A 264 19.46 4.16 2.83
CA ILE A 264 19.39 4.81 1.52
C ILE A 264 18.90 6.23 1.76
N PHE A 265 19.78 7.18 1.48
CA PHE A 265 19.49 8.60 1.64
C PHE A 265 18.71 9.13 0.45
N TRP A 266 17.66 9.89 0.74
CA TRP A 266 16.93 10.58 -0.31
C TRP A 266 17.74 11.77 -0.83
N THR A 267 18.45 11.59 -1.94
CA THR A 267 19.16 12.70 -2.59
C THR A 267 18.18 13.53 -3.42
N GLY A 268 17.86 14.75 -2.96
CA GLY A 268 17.00 15.69 -3.66
C GLY A 268 17.64 16.27 -4.93
N SER A 269 16.81 16.63 -5.92
CA SER A 269 17.26 17.27 -7.17
C SER A 269 17.46 18.78 -7.04
N GLN A 270 17.10 19.36 -5.88
CA GLN A 270 17.23 20.78 -5.57
C GLN A 270 17.78 20.95 -4.16
N SER A 271 18.83 21.76 -4.04
CA SER A 271 19.53 22.16 -2.83
C SER A 271 18.69 23.14 -1.99
N ASP A 272 17.46 22.76 -1.61
CA ASP A 272 16.69 23.48 -0.61
C ASP A 272 16.75 22.71 0.70
N ASP A 273 17.58 23.21 1.62
CA ASP A 273 17.99 22.61 2.90
C ASP A 273 16.84 22.47 3.93
N ASN A 274 15.58 22.60 3.51
CA ASN A 274 14.42 22.72 4.41
C ASN A 274 13.22 21.84 4.01
N ARG A 275 13.35 20.96 3.02
CA ARG A 275 12.26 20.04 2.64
C ARG A 275 12.37 18.71 3.37
N SER A 276 11.27 18.32 4.02
CA SER A 276 11.17 17.04 4.72
C SER A 276 10.76 15.93 3.74
N TYR A 277 11.63 14.94 3.56
CA TYR A 277 11.41 13.79 2.68
C TYR A 277 10.59 12.70 3.40
N TYR A 278 9.32 12.99 3.72
CA TYR A 278 8.44 12.02 4.36
C TYR A 278 8.08 10.90 3.40
N ILE A 279 8.47 9.66 3.73
CA ILE A 279 8.18 8.50 2.90
C ILE A 279 6.85 7.88 3.35
N TYR A 280 5.90 7.77 2.41
CA TYR A 280 4.57 7.22 2.68
C TYR A 280 4.34 5.86 2.04
N ALA A 281 5.06 5.54 0.98
CA ALA A 281 4.91 4.30 0.27
C ALA A 281 6.26 3.78 -0.21
N THR A 282 6.54 2.51 0.05
CA THR A 282 7.79 1.85 -0.37
C THR A 282 7.53 0.41 -0.74
N GLN A 283 8.18 -0.09 -1.78
CA GLN A 283 8.04 -1.47 -2.21
C GLN A 283 9.32 -1.96 -2.88
N PHE A 284 9.67 -3.23 -2.67
CA PHE A 284 10.67 -3.88 -3.49
C PHE A 284 10.14 -4.04 -4.91
N ASN A 285 11.03 -3.94 -5.90
CA ASN A 285 10.64 -4.28 -7.25
C ASN A 285 10.38 -5.79 -7.33
N LYS A 286 9.13 -6.17 -7.60
CA LYS A 286 8.61 -7.55 -7.63
C LYS A 286 9.29 -8.41 -8.70
N THR A 287 9.75 -7.80 -9.80
CA THR A 287 10.44 -8.52 -10.89
C THR A 287 11.95 -8.56 -10.70
N ASN A 288 12.52 -7.51 -10.09
CA ASN A 288 13.95 -7.40 -9.84
C ASN A 288 14.24 -6.73 -8.50
N GLU A 289 14.29 -7.54 -7.45
CA GLU A 289 14.55 -7.09 -6.08
C GLU A 289 15.92 -6.44 -5.84
N ASP A 290 16.77 -6.25 -6.87
CA ASP A 290 17.93 -5.36 -6.79
C ASP A 290 17.52 -3.87 -6.71
N PHE A 291 16.24 -3.56 -6.96
CA PHE A 291 15.71 -2.21 -6.95
C PHE A 291 14.53 -2.07 -5.98
N ILE A 292 14.32 -0.84 -5.52
CA ILE A 292 13.17 -0.46 -4.68
C ILE A 292 12.50 0.79 -5.22
N TYR A 293 11.17 0.85 -5.12
CA TYR A 293 10.39 2.05 -5.34
C TYR A 293 10.10 2.73 -4.01
N ALA A 294 10.21 4.05 -3.99
CA ALA A 294 9.83 4.84 -2.83
C ALA A 294 9.11 6.12 -3.29
N GLY A 295 7.98 6.39 -2.65
CA GLY A 295 7.14 7.57 -2.87
C GLY A 295 7.21 8.52 -1.68
N SER A 296 7.54 9.77 -1.96
CA SER A 296 7.62 10.84 -0.97
C SER A 296 6.38 11.73 -1.01
N SER A 297 5.88 12.07 0.18
CA SER A 297 4.76 13.00 0.35
C SER A 297 5.24 14.44 0.42
N GLY A 298 6.40 14.73 1.02
CA GLY A 298 6.85 16.11 1.24
C GLY A 298 7.44 16.80 0.00
N VAL A 299 8.05 16.05 -0.91
CA VAL A 299 8.66 16.61 -2.14
C VAL A 299 7.90 16.20 -3.40
N HIS A 300 6.87 15.37 -3.26
CA HIS A 300 6.01 14.92 -4.36
C HIS A 300 6.87 14.25 -5.47
N GLU A 301 7.71 13.32 -5.05
CA GLU A 301 8.65 12.60 -5.92
C GLU A 301 8.51 11.10 -5.71
N ILE A 302 8.66 10.34 -6.80
CA ILE A 302 8.85 8.89 -6.76
C ILE A 302 10.22 8.58 -7.32
N LYS A 303 10.95 7.71 -6.62
CA LYS A 303 12.29 7.29 -7.03
C LYS A 303 12.40 5.77 -7.05
N LEU A 304 13.16 5.31 -8.04
CA LEU A 304 13.66 3.95 -8.14
C LEU A 304 15.11 3.96 -7.65
N PHE A 305 15.40 3.29 -6.54
CA PHE A 305 16.76 3.16 -6.03
C PHE A 305 17.33 1.79 -6.35
N SER A 306 18.64 1.74 -6.61
CA SER A 306 19.39 0.49 -6.70
C SER A 306 19.96 0.15 -5.33
N LEU A 307 19.77 -1.09 -4.88
CA LEU A 307 20.30 -1.58 -3.61
C LEU A 307 21.84 -1.72 -3.63
N LYS A 308 22.44 -1.88 -4.81
CA LYS A 308 23.90 -2.10 -4.94
C LYS A 308 24.72 -0.88 -4.52
N ASP A 309 24.24 0.31 -4.86
CA ASP A 309 24.93 1.57 -4.64
C ASP A 309 24.11 2.58 -3.83
N GLY A 310 22.85 2.26 -3.51
CA GLY A 310 21.94 3.15 -2.79
C GLY A 310 21.56 4.41 -3.57
N GLN A 311 21.82 4.45 -4.89
CA GLN A 311 21.59 5.64 -5.70
C GLN A 311 20.25 5.58 -6.41
N ALA A 312 19.63 6.76 -6.58
CA ALA A 312 18.44 6.91 -7.42
C ALA A 312 18.82 6.70 -8.89
N LYS A 313 18.13 5.76 -9.53
CA LYS A 313 18.36 5.35 -10.91
C LYS A 313 17.35 5.97 -11.87
N ALA A 314 16.12 6.14 -11.40
CA ALA A 314 15.10 6.90 -12.09
C ALA A 314 14.30 7.73 -11.07
N SER A 315 13.90 8.92 -11.46
CA SER A 315 13.07 9.81 -10.64
C SER A 315 11.93 10.38 -11.48
N ILE A 316 10.71 10.30 -10.95
CA ILE A 316 9.53 11.00 -11.47
C ILE A 316 9.37 12.26 -10.61
N LEU A 317 9.64 13.42 -11.23
CA LEU A 317 9.63 14.73 -10.58
C LEU A 317 8.47 15.59 -11.11
N GLY A 318 8.12 16.62 -10.34
CA GLY A 318 7.11 17.60 -10.73
C GLY A 318 5.67 17.10 -10.56
N LEU A 319 5.46 16.13 -9.66
CA LEU A 319 4.10 15.73 -9.29
C LEU A 319 3.45 16.88 -8.50
N PRO A 320 2.18 17.20 -8.80
CA PRO A 320 1.51 18.36 -8.21
C PRO A 320 1.26 18.21 -6.70
N LYS A 321 1.12 16.97 -6.20
CA LYS A 321 0.84 16.68 -4.80
C LYS A 321 1.44 15.36 -4.32
N SER A 322 1.27 15.10 -3.02
CA SER A 322 1.82 13.99 -2.26
C SER A 322 1.39 12.63 -2.78
N ILE A 323 2.35 11.70 -2.78
CA ILE A 323 2.12 10.28 -3.09
C ILE A 323 1.84 9.54 -1.79
N LEU A 324 0.70 8.84 -1.76
CA LEU A 324 0.23 8.12 -0.59
C LEU A 324 0.32 6.60 -0.77
N THR A 325 0.32 6.14 -2.02
CA THR A 325 0.25 4.72 -2.33
C THR A 325 0.93 4.39 -3.65
N LEU A 326 1.52 3.21 -3.72
CA LEU A 326 2.10 2.63 -4.92
C LEU A 326 1.91 1.11 -4.91
N ASP A 327 1.94 0.52 -6.09
CA ASP A 327 2.04 -0.92 -6.28
C ASP A 327 2.66 -1.21 -7.66
N GLN A 328 3.30 -2.35 -7.81
CA GLN A 328 3.86 -2.80 -9.07
C GLN A 328 3.08 -4.02 -9.57
N MET A 329 2.96 -4.17 -10.89
CA MET A 329 2.53 -5.45 -11.47
C MET A 329 3.50 -6.58 -11.05
N ASN A 330 2.97 -7.78 -10.85
CA ASN A 330 3.72 -8.95 -10.43
C ASN A 330 4.56 -9.54 -11.58
N THR A 331 4.10 -9.42 -12.83
CA THR A 331 4.69 -10.03 -14.03
C THR A 331 5.49 -9.06 -14.88
N THR A 332 5.23 -7.76 -14.79
CA THR A 332 5.89 -6.74 -15.63
C THR A 332 6.41 -5.60 -14.78
N ASP A 333 7.40 -4.88 -15.32
CA ASP A 333 8.01 -3.73 -14.65
C ASP A 333 7.16 -2.45 -14.77
N SER A 334 5.87 -2.60 -14.48
CA SER A 334 4.87 -1.55 -14.56
C SER A 334 4.48 -1.11 -13.15
N LEU A 335 4.65 0.17 -12.85
CA LEU A 335 4.36 0.78 -11.56
C LEU A 335 3.07 1.59 -11.65
N VAL A 336 2.15 1.38 -10.71
CA VAL A 336 1.02 2.27 -10.47
C VAL A 336 1.25 3.06 -9.18
N PHE A 337 0.90 4.32 -9.19
CA PHE A 337 0.92 5.14 -7.98
C PHE A 337 -0.13 6.23 -8.02
N SER A 338 -0.50 6.69 -6.83
CA SER A 338 -1.44 7.79 -6.66
C SER A 338 -1.29 8.44 -5.29
N GLY A 339 -2.06 9.49 -5.07
CA GLY A 339 -2.13 10.19 -3.81
C GLY A 339 -3.21 11.26 -3.84
N ILE A 340 -2.85 12.47 -3.41
CA ILE A 340 -3.79 13.59 -3.35
C ILE A 340 -4.01 14.08 -4.81
N GLU A 341 -5.26 14.36 -5.22
CA GLU A 341 -5.75 14.74 -6.59
C GLU A 341 -6.58 13.70 -7.37
N GLY A 342 -6.76 12.46 -6.90
CA GLY A 342 -7.65 11.52 -7.62
C GLY A 342 -7.12 11.12 -9.01
N ILE A 343 -5.81 11.25 -9.24
CA ILE A 343 -5.15 10.85 -10.48
C ILE A 343 -4.31 9.61 -10.20
N VAL A 344 -4.61 8.53 -10.91
CA VAL A 344 -3.81 7.30 -10.85
C VAL A 344 -2.92 7.23 -12.08
N ASN A 345 -1.61 7.18 -11.87
CA ASN A 345 -0.64 7.14 -12.95
C ASN A 345 -0.05 5.74 -13.07
N ILE A 346 0.00 5.23 -14.30
CA ILE A 346 0.60 3.94 -14.64
C ILE A 346 1.83 4.19 -15.51
N PHE A 347 2.98 3.76 -15.01
CA PHE A 347 4.28 3.87 -15.65
C PHE A 347 4.81 2.50 -16.00
N LYS A 348 5.58 2.41 -17.09
CA LYS A 348 6.34 1.21 -17.43
C LYS A 348 7.80 1.57 -17.55
N SER A 349 8.64 0.73 -16.94
CA SER A 349 10.09 0.88 -16.92
C SER A 349 10.81 0.16 -18.06
#